data_AF-A0AAU7K481-F1
#
_entry.id   AF-A0AAU7K481-F1
#
_cell.length_a   1.000
_cell.length_b   1.000
_cell.length_c   1.000
_cell.angle_alpha   90.00
_cell.angle_beta   90.00
_cell.angle_gamma   90.00
#
_symmetry.space_group_name_H-M   'P 1'
#
loop_
_entity.id
_entity.type
_entity.pdbx_description
1 polymer ?
#
loop_
_entity_poly.entity_id
_entity_poly.type
_entity_poly.pdbx_seq_one_letter_code
_entity_poly.pdbx_strand_id
1 'polypeptide(L)'
;MNTIEQQLWDYIDGNLDESSKKAIEEKIESDAGIKAQYEELLKLNLVFNTLDLEEPSMSFTRNVMESIAFAPAPVAMKTKVDKKIIYSIGGFFIISILSLFGYVLYNSNLSMPKLGFNINCNFNLNQYITPAVLYSFLFFDLVIGLVFLDQFLRKRIHKEH
;
A
#
# COMPACT_ATOMS: atom_id res chain seq x y z
N MET A 1 -3.76 -3.53 21.77
CA MET A 1 -3.41 -3.44 23.20
C MET A 1 -3.49 -4.85 23.74
N ASN A 2 -2.37 -5.44 24.15
CA ASN A 2 -2.41 -6.76 24.77
C ASN A 2 -2.95 -6.62 26.20
N THR A 3 -3.93 -7.45 26.57
CA THR A 3 -4.47 -7.47 27.93
C THR A 3 -3.46 -8.10 28.89
N ILE A 4 -3.56 -7.79 30.19
CA ILE A 4 -2.69 -8.40 31.22
C ILE A 4 -2.79 -9.94 31.17
N GLU A 5 -3.97 -10.46 30.88
CA GLU A 5 -4.21 -11.90 30.69
C GLU A 5 -3.43 -12.49 29.52
N GLN A 6 -3.38 -11.82 28.36
CA GLN A 6 -2.57 -12.28 27.21
C GLN A 6 -1.09 -12.32 27.55
N GLN A 7 -0.61 -11.32 28.29
CA GLN A 7 0.77 -11.28 28.76
C GLN A 7 1.10 -12.45 29.73
N LEU A 8 0.15 -12.84 30.58
CA LEU A 8 0.30 -14.01 31.45
C LEU A 8 0.31 -15.33 30.65
N TRP A 9 -0.52 -15.45 29.61
CA TRP A 9 -0.49 -16.60 28.69
C TRP A 9 0.83 -16.71 27.94
N ASP A 10 1.32 -15.61 27.37
CA ASP A 10 2.62 -15.57 26.68
C ASP A 10 3.77 -15.98 27.63
N TYR A 11 3.64 -15.67 28.93
CA TYR A 11 4.58 -16.09 29.98
C TYR A 11 4.49 -17.59 30.30
N ILE A 12 3.28 -18.15 30.39
CA ILE A 12 3.06 -19.59 30.62
C ILE A 12 3.58 -20.41 29.44
N ASP A 13 3.39 -19.93 28.21
CA ASP A 13 3.82 -20.61 26.98
C ASP A 13 5.31 -20.41 26.66
N GLY A 14 6.00 -19.51 27.39
CA GLY A 14 7.43 -19.24 27.20
C GLY A 14 7.76 -18.42 25.94
N ASN A 15 6.80 -17.70 25.39
CA ASN A 15 6.91 -16.96 24.13
C ASN A 15 7.32 -15.47 24.33
N LEU A 16 7.82 -15.12 25.52
CA LEU A 16 8.24 -13.76 25.89
C LEU A 16 9.76 -13.58 25.88
N ASP A 17 10.19 -12.39 25.49
CA ASP A 17 11.59 -11.94 25.64
C ASP A 17 12.01 -11.84 27.12
N GLU A 18 13.31 -12.00 27.41
CA GLU A 18 13.87 -12.02 28.78
C GLU A 18 13.55 -10.75 29.60
N SER A 19 13.43 -9.60 28.96
CA SER A 19 13.06 -8.34 29.62
C SER A 19 11.58 -8.30 30.01
N SER A 20 10.70 -8.78 29.14
CA SER A 20 9.25 -8.87 29.36
C SER A 20 8.93 -9.91 30.42
N LYS A 21 9.69 -11.01 30.48
CA LYS A 21 9.58 -12.05 31.49
C LYS A 21 9.76 -11.52 32.92
N LYS A 22 10.85 -10.78 33.16
CA LYS A 22 11.14 -10.17 34.48
C LYS A 22 10.09 -9.14 34.89
N ALA A 23 9.58 -8.35 33.94
CA ALA A 23 8.54 -7.37 34.21
C ALA A 23 7.19 -8.02 34.59
N ILE A 24 6.90 -9.22 34.10
CA ILE A 24 5.72 -9.99 34.51
C ILE A 24 5.93 -10.69 35.85
N GLU A 25 7.11 -11.25 36.10
CA GLU A 25 7.46 -11.84 37.40
C GLU A 25 7.32 -10.81 38.53
N GLU A 26 7.81 -9.58 38.34
CA GLU A 26 7.66 -8.48 39.29
C GLU A 26 6.19 -8.08 39.49
N LYS A 27 5.36 -8.14 38.43
CA LYS A 27 3.92 -7.87 38.51
C LYS A 27 3.13 -8.97 39.23
N ILE A 28 3.53 -10.23 39.06
CA ILE A 28 2.95 -11.38 39.77
C ILE A 28 3.31 -11.31 41.26
N GLU A 29 4.49 -10.81 41.61
CA GLU A 29 4.93 -10.68 43.00
C GLU A 29 4.34 -9.46 43.71
N SER A 30 4.14 -8.34 42.98
CA SER A 30 3.63 -7.09 43.54
C SER A 30 2.11 -6.98 43.65
N ASP A 31 1.34 -7.68 42.81
CA ASP A 31 -0.12 -7.59 42.76
C ASP A 31 -0.80 -8.93 43.04
N ALA A 32 -1.53 -9.00 44.16
CA ALA A 32 -2.27 -10.18 44.59
C ALA A 32 -3.39 -10.59 43.61
N GLY A 33 -3.98 -9.63 42.88
CA GLY A 33 -5.00 -9.90 41.87
C GLY A 33 -4.43 -10.55 40.61
N ILE A 34 -3.23 -10.12 40.18
CA ILE A 34 -2.52 -10.72 39.04
C ILE A 34 -2.03 -12.12 39.39
N LYS A 35 -1.56 -12.33 40.62
CA LYS A 35 -1.18 -13.66 41.11
C LYS A 35 -2.34 -14.65 41.10
N ALA A 36 -3.53 -14.23 41.54
CA ALA A 36 -4.72 -15.08 41.53
C ALA A 36 -5.11 -15.48 40.10
N GLN A 37 -5.06 -14.54 39.15
CA GLN A 37 -5.30 -14.82 37.72
C GLN A 37 -4.26 -15.79 37.15
N TYR A 38 -2.98 -15.60 37.47
CA TYR A 38 -1.92 -16.52 37.04
C TYR A 38 -2.15 -17.96 37.56
N GLU A 39 -2.51 -18.12 38.83
CA GLU A 39 -2.81 -19.44 39.41
C GLU A 39 -4.04 -20.10 38.77
N GLU A 40 -5.06 -19.33 38.39
CA GLU A 40 -6.24 -19.82 37.68
C GLU A 40 -5.89 -20.31 36.26
N LEU A 41 -5.12 -19.52 35.50
CA LEU A 41 -4.63 -19.89 34.17
C LEU A 41 -3.75 -21.14 34.22
N LEU A 42 -2.89 -21.26 35.24
CA LEU A 42 -2.04 -22.42 35.43
C LEU A 42 -2.87 -23.69 35.72
N LYS A 43 -3.88 -23.59 36.58
CA LYS A 43 -4.82 -24.71 36.84
C LYS A 43 -5.55 -25.13 35.57
N LEU A 44 -6.01 -24.18 34.77
CA LEU A 44 -6.70 -24.44 33.51
C LEU A 44 -5.78 -25.11 32.48
N ASN A 45 -4.51 -24.68 32.38
CA ASN A 45 -3.51 -25.35 31.55
C ASN A 45 -3.25 -26.81 32.00
N LEU A 46 -3.19 -27.06 33.32
CA LEU A 46 -3.08 -28.42 33.84
C LEU A 46 -4.29 -29.29 33.48
N VAL A 47 -5.50 -28.74 33.55
CA VAL A 47 -6.72 -29.45 33.13
C VAL A 47 -6.67 -29.79 31.64
N PHE A 48 -6.23 -28.86 30.78
CA PHE A 48 -6.06 -29.13 29.35
C PHE A 48 -5.03 -30.23 29.07
N ASN A 49 -3.94 -30.28 29.82
CA ASN A 49 -2.95 -31.36 29.70
C ASN A 49 -3.48 -32.73 30.13
N THR A 50 -4.52 -32.77 30.96
CA THR A 50 -5.20 -34.02 31.36
C THR A 50 -6.32 -34.45 30.42
N LEU A 51 -6.69 -33.60 29.44
CA LEU A 51 -7.60 -34.02 28.39
C LEU A 51 -6.83 -34.93 27.43
N ASP A 52 -7.22 -36.19 27.39
CA ASP A 52 -6.77 -37.09 26.34
C ASP A 52 -7.20 -36.52 24.99
N LEU A 53 -6.22 -36.20 24.15
CA LEU A 53 -6.46 -35.80 22.78
C LEU A 53 -6.99 -37.02 22.03
N GLU A 54 -8.31 -37.12 21.91
CA GLU A 54 -8.95 -38.14 21.07
C GLU A 54 -8.47 -37.96 19.62
N GLU A 55 -7.92 -39.03 19.04
CA GLU A 55 -7.49 -39.00 17.65
C GLU A 55 -8.72 -38.72 16.77
N PRO A 56 -8.62 -37.79 15.81
CA PRO A 56 -9.72 -37.53 14.90
C PRO A 56 -10.05 -38.80 14.11
N SER A 57 -11.29 -38.90 13.61
CA SER A 57 -11.69 -40.05 12.80
C SER A 57 -10.80 -40.19 11.56
N MET A 58 -10.60 -41.43 11.09
CA MET A 58 -9.85 -41.72 9.85
C MET A 58 -10.36 -40.96 8.63
N SER A 59 -11.63 -40.51 8.64
CA SER A 59 -12.25 -39.75 7.56
C SER A 59 -12.15 -38.22 7.71
N PHE A 60 -11.71 -37.71 8.86
CA PHE A 60 -11.65 -36.28 9.14
C PHE A 60 -10.77 -35.54 8.12
N THR A 61 -9.53 -35.99 7.95
CA THR A 61 -8.58 -35.38 7.01
C THR A 61 -9.11 -35.40 5.58
N ARG A 62 -9.78 -36.48 5.17
CA ARG A 62 -10.41 -36.57 3.84
C ARG A 62 -11.52 -35.53 3.68
N ASN A 63 -12.42 -35.43 4.65
CA ASN A 63 -13.56 -34.51 4.59
C ASN A 63 -13.11 -33.04 4.60
N VAL A 64 -12.09 -32.70 5.40
CA VAL A 64 -11.52 -31.35 5.48
C VAL A 64 -10.82 -30.97 4.18
N MET A 65 -9.96 -31.85 3.64
CA MET A 65 -9.22 -31.57 2.41
C MET A 65 -10.14 -31.54 1.18
N GLU A 66 -11.18 -32.36 1.15
CA GLU A 66 -12.23 -32.29 0.12
C GLU A 66 -12.96 -30.94 0.18
N SER A 67 -13.31 -30.47 1.37
CA SER A 67 -13.96 -29.15 1.56
C SER A 67 -13.06 -27.98 1.14
N ILE A 68 -11.76 -28.05 1.43
CA ILE A 68 -10.79 -27.01 1.06
C ILE A 68 -10.48 -27.04 -0.43
N ALA A 69 -10.50 -28.20 -1.08
CA ALA A 69 -10.23 -28.30 -2.52
C ALA A 69 -11.26 -27.55 -3.39
N PHE A 70 -12.49 -27.38 -2.89
CA PHE A 70 -13.52 -26.57 -3.55
C PHE A 70 -13.39 -25.07 -3.24
N ALA A 71 -12.56 -24.68 -2.27
CA ALA A 71 -12.28 -23.28 -2.01
C ALA A 71 -11.34 -22.74 -3.10
N PRO A 72 -11.67 -21.62 -3.76
CA PRO A 72 -10.78 -21.02 -4.74
C PRO A 72 -9.45 -20.65 -4.07
N ALA A 73 -8.34 -21.14 -4.63
CA ALA A 73 -7.01 -20.80 -4.16
C ALA A 73 -6.85 -19.27 -4.05
N PRO A 74 -6.20 -18.75 -3.00
CA PRO A 74 -6.05 -17.32 -2.81
C PRO A 74 -5.26 -16.73 -3.98
N VAL A 75 -5.97 -16.13 -4.93
CA VAL A 75 -5.37 -15.50 -6.09
C VAL A 75 -4.68 -14.24 -5.58
N ALA A 76 -3.35 -14.18 -5.72
CA ALA A 76 -2.59 -12.95 -5.48
C ALA A 76 -3.25 -11.80 -6.25
N MET A 77 -3.80 -10.83 -5.53
CA MET A 77 -4.48 -9.67 -6.11
C MET A 77 -3.46 -8.83 -6.87
N LYS A 78 -3.24 -9.16 -8.15
CA LYS A 78 -2.52 -8.27 -9.06
C LYS A 78 -3.33 -6.98 -9.12
N THR A 79 -2.71 -5.86 -8.76
CA THR A 79 -3.29 -4.52 -8.89
C THR A 79 -3.69 -4.32 -10.36
N LYS A 80 -4.98 -4.46 -10.63
CA LYS A 80 -5.55 -4.24 -11.96
C LYS A 80 -5.64 -2.74 -12.20
N VAL A 81 -4.55 -2.13 -12.62
CA VAL A 81 -4.61 -0.77 -13.17
C VAL A 81 -5.19 -0.88 -14.57
N ASP A 82 -6.34 -0.24 -14.80
CA ASP A 82 -6.97 -0.21 -16.11
C ASP A 82 -6.06 0.56 -17.09
N LYS A 83 -5.74 -0.09 -18.22
CA LYS A 83 -4.91 0.51 -19.29
C LYS A 83 -5.53 1.80 -19.82
N LYS A 84 -6.86 1.95 -19.74
CA LYS A 84 -7.56 3.18 -20.14
C LYS A 84 -7.11 4.40 -19.33
N ILE A 85 -6.84 4.23 -18.04
CA ILE A 85 -6.39 5.32 -17.15
C ILE A 85 -4.99 5.78 -17.60
N ILE A 86 -4.10 4.84 -17.90
CA ILE A 86 -2.75 5.13 -18.40
C ILE A 86 -2.81 5.91 -19.72
N TYR A 87 -3.64 5.49 -20.67
CA TYR A 87 -3.81 6.20 -21.94
C TYR A 87 -4.43 7.59 -21.75
N SER A 88 -5.37 7.77 -20.81
CA SER A 88 -5.97 9.08 -20.55
C SER A 88 -4.97 10.09 -20.00
N ILE A 89 -4.13 9.67 -19.06
CA ILE A 89 -3.08 10.50 -18.46
C ILE A 89 -2.03 10.85 -19.52
N GLY A 90 -1.56 9.85 -20.30
CA GLY A 90 -0.61 10.09 -21.38
C GLY A 90 -1.15 11.03 -22.47
N GLY A 91 -2.42 10.87 -22.85
CA GLY A 91 -3.08 11.74 -23.83
C GLY A 91 -3.19 13.19 -23.34
N PHE A 92 -3.52 13.40 -22.06
CA PHE A 92 -3.57 14.73 -21.45
C PHE A 92 -2.22 15.45 -21.54
N PHE A 93 -1.11 14.77 -21.22
CA PHE A 93 0.22 15.36 -21.33
C PHE A 93 0.59 15.73 -22.78
N ILE A 94 0.33 14.85 -23.75
CA ILE A 94 0.62 15.12 -25.16
C ILE A 94 -0.15 16.35 -25.64
N ILE A 95 -1.45 16.44 -25.32
CA ILE A 95 -2.29 17.57 -25.69
C ILE A 95 -1.79 18.86 -25.03
N SER A 96 -1.40 18.80 -23.76
CA SER A 96 -0.92 19.97 -23.04
C SER A 96 0.42 20.48 -23.57
N ILE A 97 1.36 19.57 -23.87
CA ILE A 97 2.64 19.91 -24.53
C ILE A 97 2.39 20.55 -25.90
N LEU A 98 1.49 19.98 -26.71
CA LEU A 98 1.10 20.55 -28.01
C LEU A 98 0.48 21.94 -27.88
N SER A 99 -0.37 22.14 -26.88
CA SER A 99 -1.01 23.44 -26.60
C SER A 99 0.03 24.50 -26.21
N LEU A 100 0.98 24.14 -25.35
CA LEU A 100 2.04 25.05 -24.90
C LEU A 100 3.01 25.36 -26.04
N PHE A 101 3.37 24.36 -26.84
CA PHE A 101 4.17 24.52 -28.05
C PHE A 101 3.48 25.44 -29.07
N GLY A 102 2.19 25.25 -29.31
CA GLY A 102 1.38 26.11 -30.18
C GLY A 102 1.31 27.56 -29.67
N TYR A 103 1.16 27.76 -28.36
CA TYR A 103 1.18 29.09 -27.75
C TYR A 103 2.54 29.79 -27.91
N VAL A 104 3.64 29.07 -27.74
CA VAL A 104 4.99 29.61 -27.95
C VAL A 104 5.20 29.97 -29.41
N LEU A 105 4.80 29.12 -30.37
CA LEU A 105 4.88 29.44 -31.80
C LEU A 105 4.03 30.65 -32.18
N TYR A 106 2.84 30.79 -31.60
CA TYR A 106 1.95 31.92 -31.87
C TYR A 106 2.53 33.26 -31.36
N ASN A 107 3.16 33.26 -30.18
CA ASN A 107 3.75 34.47 -29.60
C ASN A 107 5.17 34.76 -30.09
N SER A 108 5.82 33.79 -30.76
CA SER A 108 7.16 33.98 -31.30
C SER A 108 7.10 34.70 -32.64
N ASN A 109 7.89 35.78 -32.78
CA ASN A 109 8.13 36.43 -34.07
C ASN A 109 9.08 35.57 -34.93
N LEU A 110 8.60 34.41 -35.36
CA LEU A 110 9.31 33.55 -36.29
C LEU A 110 9.28 34.22 -37.67
N SER A 111 10.37 34.90 -38.02
CA SER A 111 10.57 35.46 -39.36
C SER A 111 10.84 34.32 -40.35
N MET A 112 9.80 33.55 -40.67
CA MET A 112 9.82 32.48 -41.65
C MET A 112 9.46 33.07 -43.03
N PRO A 113 10.20 32.75 -44.12
CA PRO A 113 9.89 33.30 -45.43
C PRO A 113 8.57 32.72 -45.94
N LYS A 114 7.51 33.55 -45.93
CA LYS A 114 6.18 33.40 -46.56
C LYS A 114 5.67 31.95 -46.71
N LEU A 115 5.02 31.45 -45.66
CA LEU A 115 3.99 30.41 -45.78
C LEU A 115 2.65 31.07 -45.43
N GLY A 116 1.82 31.27 -46.46
CA GLY A 116 0.58 32.05 -46.37
C GLY A 116 -0.56 31.29 -45.70
N PHE A 117 -0.54 31.23 -44.36
CA PHE A 117 -1.70 30.83 -43.56
C PHE A 117 -2.15 32.01 -42.71
N ASN A 118 -3.19 32.72 -43.16
CA ASN A 118 -3.81 33.81 -42.42
C ASN A 118 -4.98 33.25 -41.61
N ILE A 119 -4.67 32.65 -40.45
CA ILE A 119 -5.68 32.20 -39.49
C ILE A 119 -5.82 33.31 -38.44
N ASN A 120 -6.82 34.17 -38.62
CA ASN A 120 -7.14 35.22 -37.65
C ASN A 120 -7.93 34.63 -36.47
N CYS A 121 -7.23 33.93 -35.58
CA CYS A 121 -7.77 33.44 -34.32
C CYS A 121 -7.67 34.54 -33.25
N ASN A 122 -8.70 35.40 -33.17
CA ASN A 122 -8.82 36.40 -32.10
C ASN A 122 -9.31 35.76 -30.80
N PHE A 123 -8.49 34.93 -30.18
CA PHE A 123 -8.71 34.44 -28.82
C PHE A 123 -7.89 35.29 -27.85
N ASN A 124 -8.56 35.99 -26.92
CA ASN A 124 -7.90 36.70 -25.82
C ASN A 124 -7.32 35.70 -24.80
N LEU A 125 -6.26 35.00 -25.20
CA LEU A 125 -5.55 33.99 -24.40
C LEU A 125 -4.80 34.63 -23.21
N ASN A 126 -4.53 35.93 -23.27
CA ASN A 126 -3.88 36.70 -22.20
C ASN A 126 -4.66 36.71 -20.87
N GLN A 127 -5.98 36.50 -20.91
CA GLN A 127 -6.79 36.42 -19.69
C GLN A 127 -6.67 35.06 -18.98
N TYR A 128 -6.37 34.00 -19.74
CA TYR A 128 -6.34 32.62 -19.22
C TYR A 128 -4.92 32.11 -18.97
N ILE A 129 -3.93 32.58 -19.74
CA ILE A 129 -2.52 32.21 -19.62
C ILE A 129 -1.80 33.29 -18.79
N THR A 130 -2.06 33.28 -17.49
CA THR A 130 -1.30 34.10 -16.53
C THR A 130 0.02 33.40 -16.15
N PRO A 131 1.07 34.14 -15.74
CA PRO A 131 2.33 33.55 -15.32
C PRO A 131 2.17 32.53 -14.18
N ALA A 132 1.24 32.77 -13.26
CA ALA A 132 0.95 31.87 -12.15
C ALA A 132 0.41 30.51 -12.63
N VAL A 133 -0.47 30.50 -13.65
CA VAL A 133 -1.01 29.26 -14.23
C VAL A 133 0.09 28.48 -14.95
N LEU A 134 0.96 29.17 -15.69
CA LEU A 134 2.11 28.55 -16.37
C LEU A 134 3.09 27.91 -15.37
N TYR A 135 3.47 28.63 -14.31
CA TYR A 135 4.39 28.08 -13.31
C TYR A 135 3.75 26.95 -12.50
N SER A 136 2.47 27.05 -12.15
CA SER A 136 1.75 25.97 -11.47
C SER A 136 1.65 24.72 -12.34
N PHE A 137 1.44 24.89 -13.65
CA PHE A 137 1.38 23.79 -14.60
C PHE A 137 2.75 23.09 -14.73
N LEU A 138 3.83 23.85 -14.94
CA LEU A 138 5.19 23.31 -15.04
C LEU A 138 5.66 22.64 -13.74
N PHE A 139 5.27 23.18 -12.57
CA PHE A 139 5.57 22.57 -11.29
C PHE A 139 4.91 21.21 -11.14
N PHE A 140 3.63 21.10 -11.52
CA PHE A 140 2.90 19.84 -11.46
C PHE A 140 3.48 18.80 -12.43
N ASP A 141 3.85 19.23 -13.63
CA ASP A 141 4.48 18.39 -14.65
C ASP A 141 5.85 17.86 -14.17
N LEU A 142 6.65 18.70 -13.52
CA LEU A 142 7.94 18.30 -12.94
C LEU A 142 7.78 17.28 -11.81
N VAL A 143 6.83 17.49 -10.90
CA VAL A 143 6.56 16.55 -9.79
C VAL A 143 6.12 15.19 -10.34
N ILE A 144 5.21 15.16 -11.32
CA ILE A 144 4.76 13.93 -11.94
C ILE A 144 5.89 13.25 -12.72
N GLY A 145 6.70 14.01 -13.45
CA GLY A 145 7.87 13.50 -14.15
C GLY A 145 8.85 12.80 -13.20
N LEU A 146 9.06 13.36 -12.01
CA LEU A 146 9.96 12.80 -11.00
C LEU A 146 9.40 11.51 -10.38
N VAL A 147 8.09 11.48 -10.08
CA VAL A 147 7.40 10.26 -9.62
C VAL A 147 7.45 9.17 -10.68
N PHE A 148 7.22 9.51 -11.95
CA PHE A 148 7.29 8.56 -13.05
C PHE A 148 8.71 8.02 -13.24
N LEU A 149 9.72 8.88 -13.14
CA LEU A 149 11.14 8.50 -13.23
C LEU A 149 11.54 7.56 -12.08
N ASP A 150 11.11 7.83 -10.85
CA ASP A 150 11.32 6.95 -9.70
C ASP A 150 10.66 5.57 -9.91
N GLN A 151 9.41 5.55 -10.39
CA GLN A 151 8.72 4.30 -10.73
C GLN A 151 9.40 3.53 -11.87
N PHE A 152 9.90 4.23 -12.88
CA PHE A 152 10.62 3.65 -14.00
C PHE A 152 11.95 3.02 -13.56
N LEU A 153 12.71 3.71 -12.71
CA LEU A 153 13.95 3.20 -12.13
C LEU A 153 13.71 1.96 -11.25
N ARG A 154 12.71 2.00 -10.36
CA ARG A 154 12.37 0.84 -9.50
C ARG A 154 12.00 -0.40 -10.32
N LYS A 155 11.22 -0.24 -11.40
CA LYS A 155 10.88 -1.33 -12.31
C LYS A 155 12.08 -1.91 -13.05
N ARG A 156 13.09 -1.09 -13.37
CA ARG A 156 14.32 -1.58 -14.02
C ARG A 156 15.22 -2.31 -13.03
N ILE A 157 15.38 -1.77 -11.82
CA ILE A 157 16.25 -2.35 -10.79
C ILE A 157 15.72 -3.72 -10.30
N HIS A 158 14.40 -3.91 -10.19
CA HIS A 158 13.81 -5.20 -9.81
C HIS A 158 13.76 -6.25 -10.93
N LYS A 159 14.19 -5.92 -12.16
CA LYS A 159 14.15 -6.86 -13.30
C LYS A 159 15.47 -7.61 -13.51
N GLU A 160 16.50 -7.27 -12.76
CA GLU A 160 17.86 -7.85 -12.82
C GLU A 160 18.10 -8.93 -11.73
N HIS A 161 17.05 -9.35 -11.01
CA HIS A 161 17.08 -10.48 -10.08
C HIS A 161 16.03 -11.53 -10.45
#